data_AF-A0A1G2ZS32-F1
#
_entry.id   AF-A0A1G2ZS32-F1
#
_cell.length_a   1.000
_cell.length_b   1.000
_cell.length_c   1.000
_cell.angle_alpha   90.00
_cell.angle_beta   90.00
_cell.angle_gamma   90.00
#
_symmetry.space_group_name_H-M   'P 1'
#
loop_
_entity.id
_entity.type
_entity.pdbx_description
1 polymer ?
#
loop_
_entity_poly.entity_id
_entity_poly.type
_entity_poly.pdbx_seq_one_letter_code
_entity_poly.pdbx_strand_id
1 'polypeptide(L)'
;MENVIGIIEKKIRKASWEDVENMFTTFRHLAATLKQDKENVLYLIEDKLGMLCLKAKEMVKDFEEKEILRTKQCIHDFFEKNPDTNSTILRNEMQKIIRQEIGKGFEVFRNDFERAILTNIQETVDDLLRHASDIIHEFKAAVEILFEIPMGQFEYSVDIYKDSNFYCIAQDYTTTSGNKFHSILCSFLSQPARRKLVLHEMIAEMASSVSRNCDRILCDATSGICATIEFYTRQLKDLGNSPIARIEQAIQDGLAQRSTENGVGKLVHRKLLTV
;
A
#
# COMPACT_ATOMS: atom_id res chain seq x y z
N MET A 1 -10.39 -1.54 -31.23
CA MET A 1 -10.10 -3.00 -31.14
C MET A 1 -10.87 -3.84 -32.16
N GLU A 2 -12.14 -3.57 -32.51
CA GLU A 2 -12.88 -4.38 -33.50
C GLU A 2 -12.21 -4.42 -34.89
N ASN A 3 -11.67 -3.29 -35.35
CA ASN A 3 -10.92 -3.23 -36.62
C ASN A 3 -9.63 -4.07 -36.58
N VAL A 4 -8.99 -4.22 -35.41
CA VAL A 4 -7.77 -5.03 -35.24
C VAL A 4 -8.07 -6.52 -35.35
N ILE A 5 -9.14 -6.99 -34.72
CA ILE A 5 -9.55 -8.40 -34.72
C ILE A 5 -9.82 -8.89 -36.14
N GLY A 6 -10.59 -8.12 -36.93
CA GLY A 6 -10.88 -8.48 -38.32
C GLY A 6 -9.65 -8.51 -39.22
N ILE A 7 -8.61 -7.70 -38.92
CA ILE A 7 -7.34 -7.74 -39.66
C ILE A 7 -6.55 -9.00 -39.32
N ILE A 8 -6.47 -9.37 -38.03
CA ILE A 8 -5.80 -10.60 -37.57
C ILE A 8 -6.47 -11.83 -38.22
N GLU A 9 -7.80 -11.95 -38.14
CA GLU A 9 -8.55 -13.05 -38.77
C GLU A 9 -8.28 -13.16 -40.27
N LYS A 10 -8.24 -12.02 -40.98
CA LYS A 10 -7.98 -11.98 -42.42
C LYS A 10 -6.55 -12.38 -42.76
N LYS A 11 -5.58 -12.04 -41.91
CA LYS A 11 -4.17 -12.42 -42.08
C LYS A 11 -3.97 -13.91 -41.87
N ILE A 12 -4.57 -14.48 -40.81
CA ILE A 12 -4.53 -15.92 -40.52
C ILE A 12 -5.15 -16.75 -41.65
N ARG A 13 -6.24 -16.27 -42.28
CA ARG A 13 -6.86 -16.95 -43.44
C ARG A 13 -5.95 -17.02 -44.66
N LYS A 14 -5.12 -16.00 -44.89
CA LYS A 14 -4.32 -15.83 -46.12
C LYS A 14 -2.88 -16.35 -46.01
N ALA A 15 -2.34 -16.47 -44.80
CA ALA A 15 -0.98 -16.89 -44.56
C ALA A 15 -0.78 -18.42 -44.80
N SER A 16 0.47 -18.87 -44.99
CA SER A 16 0.76 -20.30 -45.08
C SER A 16 0.50 -21.00 -43.74
N TRP A 17 0.46 -22.35 -43.72
CA TRP A 17 0.29 -23.07 -42.45
C TRP A 17 1.49 -22.89 -41.52
N GLU A 18 2.70 -22.89 -42.08
CA GLU A 18 3.95 -22.66 -41.35
C GLU A 18 3.99 -21.24 -40.76
N ASP A 19 3.55 -20.23 -41.52
CA ASP A 19 3.45 -18.85 -41.02
C ASP A 19 2.43 -18.71 -39.88
N VAL A 20 1.28 -19.40 -39.98
CA VAL A 20 0.25 -19.36 -38.93
C VAL A 20 0.72 -20.09 -37.67
N GLU A 21 1.40 -21.22 -37.80
CA GLU A 21 1.98 -21.96 -36.67
C GLU A 21 3.08 -21.14 -35.99
N ASN A 22 3.95 -20.49 -36.77
CA ASN A 22 4.96 -19.57 -36.25
C ASN A 22 4.31 -18.37 -35.54
N MET A 23 3.34 -17.69 -36.15
CA MET A 23 2.63 -16.56 -35.53
C MET A 23 1.97 -16.96 -34.21
N PHE A 24 1.29 -18.10 -34.18
CA PHE A 24 0.62 -18.57 -32.97
C PHE A 24 1.61 -18.94 -31.86
N THR A 25 2.71 -19.59 -32.21
CA THR A 25 3.76 -19.97 -31.25
C THR A 25 4.47 -18.74 -30.69
N THR A 26 4.82 -17.78 -31.55
CA THR A 26 5.41 -16.50 -31.12
C THR A 26 4.42 -15.70 -30.26
N PHE A 27 3.15 -15.64 -30.62
CA PHE A 27 2.13 -14.97 -29.81
C PHE A 27 1.98 -15.60 -28.42
N ARG A 28 1.94 -16.93 -28.34
CA ARG A 28 1.89 -17.65 -27.05
C ARG A 28 3.12 -17.36 -26.20
N HIS A 29 4.30 -17.28 -26.80
CA HIS A 29 5.51 -16.88 -26.10
C HIS A 29 5.41 -15.46 -25.55
N LEU A 30 4.98 -14.48 -26.36
CA LEU A 30 4.76 -13.10 -25.92
C LEU A 30 3.74 -13.00 -24.78
N ALA A 31 2.65 -13.77 -24.86
CA ALA A 31 1.64 -13.82 -23.81
C ALA A 31 2.18 -14.42 -22.50
N ALA A 32 3.03 -15.45 -22.60
CA ALA A 32 3.71 -16.05 -21.44
C ALA A 32 4.71 -15.08 -20.81
N THR A 33 5.50 -14.35 -21.61
CA THR A 33 6.41 -13.30 -21.14
C THR A 33 5.65 -12.20 -20.42
N LEU A 34 4.57 -11.66 -21.03
CA LEU A 34 3.73 -10.64 -20.40
C LEU A 34 3.14 -11.13 -19.06
N LYS A 35 2.74 -12.40 -18.98
CA LYS A 35 2.27 -12.98 -17.72
C LYS A 35 3.38 -13.01 -16.65
N GLN A 36 4.59 -13.41 -17.02
CA GLN A 36 5.74 -13.42 -16.11
C GLN A 36 6.12 -12.01 -15.67
N ASP A 37 6.13 -11.04 -16.58
CA ASP A 37 6.44 -9.64 -16.24
C ASP A 37 5.40 -9.04 -15.29
N LYS A 38 4.12 -9.38 -15.47
CA LYS A 38 3.07 -9.04 -14.50
C LYS A 38 3.32 -9.65 -13.14
N GLU A 39 3.71 -10.92 -13.06
CA GLU A 39 4.07 -11.57 -11.79
C GLU A 39 5.27 -10.87 -11.13
N ASN A 40 6.29 -10.48 -11.91
CA ASN A 40 7.43 -9.72 -11.40
C ASN A 40 7.02 -8.35 -10.84
N VAL A 41 6.12 -7.63 -11.53
CA VAL A 41 5.58 -6.35 -11.02
C VAL A 41 4.80 -6.56 -9.73
N LEU A 42 4.03 -7.64 -9.60
CA LEU A 42 3.31 -7.95 -8.36
C LEU A 42 4.27 -8.17 -7.19
N TYR A 43 5.40 -8.87 -7.40
CA TYR A 43 6.44 -9.00 -6.37
C TYR A 43 7.07 -7.66 -5.99
N LEU A 44 7.33 -6.78 -6.97
CA LEU A 44 7.83 -5.43 -6.72
C LEU A 44 6.85 -4.62 -5.86
N ILE A 45 5.54 -4.77 -6.08
CA ILE A 45 4.52 -4.11 -5.27
C ILE A 45 4.57 -4.58 -3.82
N GLU A 46 4.69 -5.89 -3.58
CA GLU A 46 4.77 -6.45 -2.22
C GLU A 46 6.02 -5.96 -1.47
N ASP A 47 7.17 -5.87 -2.16
CA ASP A 47 8.41 -5.33 -1.60
C ASP A 47 8.25 -3.84 -1.23
N LYS A 48 7.73 -3.04 -2.18
CA LYS A 48 7.50 -1.61 -1.97
C LYS A 48 6.48 -1.34 -0.85
N LEU A 49 5.46 -2.18 -0.71
CA LEU A 49 4.51 -2.15 0.40
C LEU A 49 5.23 -2.36 1.74
N GLY A 50 6.09 -3.38 1.82
CA GLY A 50 6.91 -3.63 3.00
C GLY A 50 7.77 -2.43 3.37
N MET A 51 8.38 -1.79 2.38
CA MET A 51 9.20 -0.59 2.57
C MET A 51 8.39 0.62 3.07
N LEU A 52 7.17 0.83 2.57
CA LEU A 52 6.29 1.90 3.04
C LEU A 52 5.87 1.69 4.51
N CYS A 53 5.50 0.46 4.87
CA CYS A 53 5.18 0.09 6.25
C CYS A 53 6.38 0.25 7.19
N LEU A 54 7.59 -0.10 6.72
CA LEU A 54 8.82 0.09 7.48
C LEU A 54 9.10 1.57 7.73
N LYS A 55 9.03 2.41 6.69
CA LYS A 55 9.19 3.87 6.81
C LYS A 55 8.18 4.47 7.80
N ALA A 56 6.91 4.07 7.72
CA ALA A 56 5.89 4.52 8.67
C ALA A 56 6.24 4.15 10.11
N LYS A 57 6.71 2.92 10.33
CA LYS A 57 7.17 2.43 11.63
C LYS A 57 8.36 3.22 12.16
N GLU A 58 9.35 3.50 11.32
CA GLU A 58 10.54 4.28 11.70
C GLU A 58 10.16 5.70 12.11
N MET A 59 9.32 6.38 11.32
CA MET A 59 8.84 7.72 11.64
C MET A 59 8.06 7.79 12.96
N VAL A 60 7.16 6.83 13.18
CA VAL A 60 6.38 6.75 14.43
C VAL A 60 7.29 6.48 15.63
N LYS A 61 8.26 5.57 15.49
CA LYS A 61 9.20 5.24 16.56
C LYS A 61 10.11 6.42 16.91
N ASP A 62 10.64 7.11 15.91
CA ASP A 62 11.45 8.32 16.09
C ASP A 62 10.66 9.42 16.82
N PHE A 63 9.38 9.56 16.50
CA PHE A 63 8.49 10.49 17.19
C PHE A 63 8.21 10.04 18.62
N GLU A 64 7.89 8.76 18.84
CA GLU A 64 7.63 8.18 20.16
C GLU A 64 8.78 8.45 21.14
N GLU A 65 10.01 8.15 20.73
CA GLU A 65 11.21 8.35 21.55
C GLU A 65 11.42 9.83 21.90
N LYS A 66 11.27 10.72 20.92
CA LYS A 66 11.41 12.18 21.12
C LYS A 66 10.30 12.73 22.02
N GLU A 67 9.06 12.28 21.85
CA GLU A 67 7.90 12.78 22.56
C GLU A 67 7.88 12.30 24.02
N ILE A 68 8.29 11.05 24.28
CA ILE A 68 8.49 10.54 25.64
C ILE A 68 9.56 11.37 26.35
N LEU A 69 10.71 11.60 25.72
CA LEU A 69 11.80 12.39 26.33
C LEU A 69 11.38 13.83 26.62
N ARG A 70 10.75 14.50 25.63
CA ARG A 70 10.26 15.87 25.75
C ARG A 70 9.25 16.00 26.89
N THR A 71 8.22 15.16 26.90
CA THR A 71 7.15 15.23 27.90
C THR A 71 7.67 14.85 29.29
N LYS A 72 8.57 13.85 29.38
CA LYS A 72 9.25 13.50 30.64
C LYS A 72 10.01 14.69 31.21
N GLN A 73 10.72 15.45 30.38
CA GLN A 73 11.43 16.65 30.83
C GLN A 73 10.44 17.71 31.36
N CYS A 74 9.33 17.94 30.68
CA CYS A 74 8.29 18.88 31.16
C CYS A 74 7.73 18.48 32.53
N ILE A 75 7.49 17.18 32.77
CA ILE A 75 7.02 16.67 34.07
C ILE A 75 8.08 16.87 35.15
N HIS A 76 9.35 16.57 34.86
CA HIS A 76 10.45 16.79 35.81
C HIS A 76 10.63 18.27 36.14
N ASP A 77 10.64 19.15 35.15
CA ASP A 77 10.76 20.59 35.35
C ASP A 77 9.62 21.13 36.22
N PHE A 78 8.39 20.65 35.99
CA PHE A 78 7.25 21.00 36.82
C PHE A 78 7.41 20.49 38.25
N PHE A 79 7.87 19.25 38.44
CA PHE A 79 8.10 18.66 39.75
C PHE A 79 9.10 19.46 40.60
N GLU A 80 10.24 19.83 40.00
CA GLU A 80 11.33 20.56 40.67
C GLU A 80 10.94 22.00 40.98
N LYS A 81 10.19 22.67 40.10
CA LYS A 81 9.69 24.05 40.32
C LYS A 81 8.59 24.15 41.39
N ASN A 82 8.03 23.03 41.83
CA ASN A 82 6.89 22.99 42.75
C ASN A 82 7.18 22.13 44.01
N PRO A 83 8.22 22.45 44.81
CA PRO A 83 8.67 21.62 45.93
C PRO A 83 7.65 21.46 47.06
N ASP A 84 6.76 22.45 47.25
CA ASP A 84 5.81 22.45 48.37
C ASP A 84 4.40 21.98 47.97
N THR A 85 4.21 21.59 46.72
CA THR A 85 2.89 21.17 46.22
C THR A 85 2.48 19.81 46.79
N ASN A 86 1.25 19.73 47.31
CA ASN A 86 0.67 18.49 47.80
C ASN A 86 0.59 17.44 46.67
N SER A 87 0.93 16.18 46.93
CA SER A 87 0.87 15.04 46.00
C SER A 87 -0.43 14.94 45.19
N THR A 88 -1.59 15.28 45.75
CA THR A 88 -2.87 15.26 45.01
C THR A 88 -2.95 16.36 43.96
N ILE A 89 -2.57 17.59 44.34
CA ILE A 89 -2.53 18.73 43.42
C ILE A 89 -1.45 18.50 42.36
N LEU A 90 -0.28 18.01 42.79
CA LEU A 90 0.84 17.66 41.93
C LEU A 90 0.42 16.68 40.82
N ARG A 91 -0.30 15.60 41.19
CA ARG A 91 -0.83 14.62 40.23
C ARG A 91 -1.75 15.28 39.22
N ASN A 92 -2.74 16.04 39.68
CA ASN A 92 -3.73 16.67 38.81
C ASN A 92 -3.09 17.64 37.81
N GLU A 93 -2.13 18.46 38.27
CA GLU A 93 -1.42 19.40 37.40
C GLU A 93 -0.48 18.69 36.42
N MET A 94 0.24 17.64 36.86
CA MET A 94 1.04 16.82 35.96
C MET A 94 0.19 16.15 34.88
N GLN A 95 -1.00 15.64 35.23
CA GLN A 95 -1.92 15.07 34.24
C GLN A 95 -2.39 16.11 33.21
N LYS A 96 -2.63 17.36 33.63
CA LYS A 96 -2.95 18.45 32.69
C LYS A 96 -1.78 18.74 31.75
N ILE A 97 -0.56 18.81 32.27
CA ILE A 97 0.66 19.04 31.49
C ILE A 97 0.85 17.90 30.47
N ILE A 98 0.74 16.65 30.91
CA ILE A 98 0.84 15.47 30.04
C ILE A 98 -0.15 15.58 28.88
N ARG A 99 -1.43 15.88 29.17
CA ARG A 99 -2.46 16.01 28.12
C ARG A 99 -2.14 17.12 27.13
N GLN A 100 -1.74 18.29 27.63
CA GLN A 100 -1.44 19.44 26.78
C GLN A 100 -0.22 19.21 25.91
N GLU A 101 0.86 18.65 26.48
CA GLU A 101 2.10 18.44 25.74
C GLU A 101 1.96 17.34 24.70
N ILE A 102 1.38 16.18 25.08
CA ILE A 102 1.08 15.11 24.13
C ILE A 102 0.17 15.65 23.01
N GLY A 103 -0.90 16.38 23.33
CA GLY A 103 -1.80 16.94 22.32
C GLY A 103 -1.08 17.80 21.28
N LYS A 104 -0.22 18.71 21.73
CA LYS A 104 0.60 19.57 20.83
C LYS A 104 1.57 18.76 19.97
N GLY A 105 2.26 17.79 20.57
CA GLY A 105 3.25 16.97 19.86
C GLY A 105 2.62 16.15 18.74
N PHE A 106 1.50 15.49 19.04
CA PHE A 106 0.77 14.67 18.08
C PHE A 106 0.08 15.50 16.99
N GLU A 107 -0.41 16.70 17.29
CA GLU A 107 -1.02 17.57 16.28
C GLU A 107 -0.03 17.96 15.17
N VAL A 108 1.19 18.36 15.56
CA VAL A 108 2.26 18.70 14.61
C VAL A 108 2.71 17.46 13.86
N PHE A 109 3.02 16.38 14.60
CA PHE A 109 3.49 15.14 14.00
C PHE A 109 2.52 14.57 12.97
N ARG A 110 1.21 14.57 13.26
CA ARG A 110 0.20 14.02 12.35
C ARG A 110 0.25 14.67 10.97
N ASN A 111 0.34 16.00 10.91
CA ASN A 111 0.34 16.72 9.63
C ASN A 111 1.58 16.42 8.80
N ASP A 112 2.75 16.34 9.44
CA ASP A 112 4.01 16.04 8.77
C ASP A 112 4.09 14.56 8.36
N PHE A 113 3.62 13.67 9.23
CA PHE A 113 3.54 12.23 9.00
C PHE A 113 2.62 11.91 7.83
N GLU A 114 1.40 12.43 7.82
CA GLU A 114 0.42 12.20 6.76
C GLU A 114 0.96 12.67 5.41
N ARG A 115 1.52 13.89 5.35
CA ARG A 115 2.11 14.42 4.12
C ARG A 115 3.25 13.54 3.61
N ALA A 116 4.14 13.10 4.50
CA ALA A 116 5.27 12.26 4.13
C ALA A 116 4.82 10.88 3.63
N ILE A 117 3.86 10.23 4.32
CA ILE A 117 3.33 8.93 3.89
C ILE A 117 2.62 9.05 2.55
N LEU A 118 1.77 10.06 2.35
CA LEU A 118 1.10 10.32 1.07
C LEU A 118 2.11 10.51 -0.07
N THR A 119 3.16 11.30 0.17
CA THR A 119 4.22 11.52 -0.83
C THR A 119 4.93 10.21 -1.18
N ASN A 120 5.31 9.42 -0.18
CA ASN A 120 5.98 8.13 -0.42
C ASN A 120 5.08 7.13 -1.16
N ILE A 121 3.77 7.10 -0.85
CA ILE A 121 2.79 6.28 -1.57
C ILE A 121 2.71 6.74 -3.02
N GLN A 122 2.58 8.04 -3.26
CA GLN A 122 2.50 8.60 -4.61
C GLN A 122 3.72 8.20 -5.44
N GLU A 123 4.93 8.44 -4.94
CA GLU A 123 6.18 8.08 -5.62
C GLU A 123 6.25 6.58 -5.94
N THR A 124 5.78 5.74 -5.00
CA THR A 124 5.74 4.29 -5.18
C THR A 124 4.77 3.89 -6.28
N VAL A 125 3.56 4.45 -6.28
CA VAL A 125 2.54 4.15 -7.29
C VAL A 125 2.96 4.66 -8.65
N ASP A 126 3.55 5.85 -8.74
CA ASP A 126 4.06 6.41 -10.01
C ASP A 126 5.14 5.51 -10.64
N ASP A 127 6.06 5.00 -9.82
CA ASP A 127 7.11 4.05 -10.25
C ASP A 127 6.52 2.73 -10.76
N LEU A 128 5.48 2.23 -10.09
CA LEU A 128 4.76 1.02 -10.48
C LEU A 128 3.95 1.20 -11.78
N LEU A 129 3.24 2.32 -11.92
CA LEU A 129 2.47 2.61 -13.13
C LEU A 129 3.39 2.80 -14.34
N ARG A 130 4.58 3.38 -14.15
CA ARG A 130 5.59 3.50 -15.20
C ARG A 130 6.04 2.11 -15.68
N HIS A 131 6.44 1.24 -14.76
CA HIS A 131 6.82 -0.15 -15.11
C HIS A 131 5.70 -0.91 -15.82
N ALA A 132 4.46 -0.80 -15.32
CA ALA A 132 3.31 -1.44 -15.95
C ALA A 132 3.04 -0.92 -17.37
N SER A 133 3.21 0.39 -17.57
CA SER A 133 3.04 1.02 -18.88
C SER A 133 4.11 0.55 -19.87
N ASP A 134 5.37 0.46 -19.43
CA ASP A 134 6.49 0.00 -20.26
C ASP A 134 6.27 -1.44 -20.75
N ILE A 135 5.89 -2.36 -19.84
CA ILE A 135 5.60 -3.76 -20.18
C ILE A 135 4.46 -3.88 -21.20
N ILE A 136 3.37 -3.12 -21.02
CA ILE A 136 2.25 -3.13 -21.96
C ILE A 136 2.65 -2.54 -23.31
N HIS A 137 3.48 -1.50 -23.32
CA HIS A 137 3.98 -0.89 -24.54
C HIS A 137 4.85 -1.88 -25.34
N GLU A 138 5.77 -2.57 -24.67
CA GLU A 138 6.64 -3.59 -25.29
C GLU A 138 5.82 -4.75 -25.87
N PHE A 139 4.87 -5.30 -25.09
CA PHE A 139 3.99 -6.36 -25.58
C PHE A 139 3.21 -5.91 -26.81
N LYS A 140 2.66 -4.69 -26.78
CA LYS A 140 1.90 -4.14 -27.89
C LYS A 140 2.76 -4.00 -29.14
N ALA A 141 3.96 -3.40 -29.03
CA ALA A 141 4.87 -3.25 -30.15
C ALA A 141 5.24 -4.62 -30.77
N ALA A 142 5.47 -5.64 -29.94
CA ALA A 142 5.73 -7.00 -30.41
C ALA A 142 4.53 -7.59 -31.19
N VAL A 143 3.30 -7.36 -30.72
CA VAL A 143 2.08 -7.79 -31.40
C VAL A 143 1.84 -7.00 -32.71
N GLU A 144 2.11 -5.69 -32.73
CA GLU A 144 2.06 -4.86 -33.94
C GLU A 144 3.00 -5.40 -35.01
N ILE A 145 4.23 -5.75 -34.64
CA ILE A 145 5.21 -6.36 -35.55
C ILE A 145 4.72 -7.74 -36.01
N LEU A 146 4.25 -8.57 -35.09
CA LEU A 146 3.84 -9.95 -35.38
C LEU A 146 2.68 -10.01 -36.39
N PHE A 147 1.68 -9.15 -36.21
CA PHE A 147 0.51 -9.12 -37.08
C PHE A 147 0.55 -8.02 -38.15
N GLU A 148 1.59 -7.19 -38.20
CA GLU A 148 1.72 -5.99 -39.06
C GLU A 148 0.47 -5.10 -38.99
N ILE A 149 0.02 -4.83 -37.76
CA ILE A 149 -1.17 -4.03 -37.48
C ILE A 149 -0.79 -2.78 -36.70
N PRO A 150 -1.39 -1.63 -36.98
CA PRO A 150 -1.30 -0.50 -36.08
C PRO A 150 -2.21 -0.78 -34.88
N MET A 151 -1.63 -1.00 -33.71
CA MET A 151 -2.40 -1.01 -32.48
C MET A 151 -2.52 0.45 -32.00
N GLY A 152 -3.73 0.91 -31.69
CA GLY A 152 -3.96 2.29 -31.25
C GLY A 152 -3.17 2.63 -29.99
N GLN A 153 -2.79 3.89 -29.78
CA GLN A 153 -2.13 4.32 -28.53
C GLN A 153 -2.97 3.90 -27.32
N PHE A 154 -2.32 3.25 -26.36
CA PHE A 154 -2.93 2.84 -25.10
C PHE A 154 -2.24 3.63 -24.01
N GLU A 155 -2.92 4.62 -23.45
CA GLU A 155 -2.48 5.28 -22.24
C GLU A 155 -3.11 4.53 -21.06
N TYR A 156 -2.28 3.81 -20.32
CA TYR A 156 -2.67 3.29 -19.02
C TYR A 156 -2.53 4.43 -18.01
N SER A 157 -3.59 5.22 -17.85
CA SER A 157 -3.70 6.18 -16.76
C SER A 157 -4.56 5.59 -15.67
N VAL A 158 -3.99 5.34 -14.50
CA VAL A 158 -4.77 5.14 -13.29
C VAL A 158 -4.76 6.46 -12.55
N ASP A 159 -5.94 7.06 -12.34
CA ASP A 159 -6.06 8.26 -11.52
C ASP A 159 -5.65 7.94 -10.09
N ILE A 160 -4.45 8.38 -9.73
CA ILE A 160 -3.99 8.36 -8.36
C ILE A 160 -4.72 9.52 -7.67
N TYR A 161 -5.78 9.17 -6.93
CA TYR A 161 -6.49 9.92 -5.87
C TYR A 161 -7.74 10.74 -6.21
N LYS A 162 -8.67 10.68 -5.25
CA LYS A 162 -9.27 11.89 -4.65
C LYS A 162 -9.60 11.78 -3.15
N ASP A 163 -9.73 10.58 -2.59
CA ASP A 163 -10.35 10.41 -1.25
C ASP A 163 -9.62 9.49 -0.27
N SER A 164 -8.32 9.23 -0.45
CA SER A 164 -7.52 8.51 0.56
C SER A 164 -7.20 9.45 1.73
N ASN A 165 -8.23 9.88 2.43
CA ASN A 165 -8.09 10.57 3.69
C ASN A 165 -7.55 9.54 4.69
N PHE A 166 -6.23 9.56 4.90
CA PHE A 166 -5.59 8.89 6.02
C PHE A 166 -6.03 9.60 7.30
N TYR A 167 -7.29 9.40 7.71
CA TYR A 167 -7.80 9.94 8.97
C TYR A 167 -7.13 9.19 10.13
N CYS A 168 -5.96 9.67 10.55
CA CYS A 168 -5.41 9.34 11.87
C CYS A 168 -6.32 9.98 12.92
N ILE A 169 -7.23 9.19 13.49
CA ILE A 169 -8.11 9.63 14.57
C ILE A 169 -7.31 9.62 15.87
N ALA A 170 -6.82 10.80 16.27
CA ALA A 170 -6.34 11.03 17.63
C ALA A 170 -7.51 10.82 18.60
N GLN A 171 -7.37 9.88 19.53
CA GLN A 171 -8.43 9.59 20.48
C GLN A 171 -8.27 10.45 21.73
N ASP A 172 -9.37 11.02 22.21
CA ASP A 172 -9.40 11.68 23.51
C ASP A 172 -9.14 10.67 24.63
N TYR A 173 -8.23 11.05 25.52
CA TYR A 173 -7.68 10.24 26.58
C TYR A 173 -8.76 9.70 27.53
N THR A 174 -8.97 8.37 27.58
CA THR A 174 -9.75 7.74 28.64
C THR A 174 -8.85 7.47 29.84
N THR A 175 -8.98 8.27 30.89
CA THR A 175 -8.30 8.05 32.18
C THR A 175 -8.62 6.68 32.74
N THR A 176 -7.59 5.85 32.95
CA THR A 176 -7.73 4.62 33.72
C THR A 176 -7.86 4.97 35.20
N SER A 177 -8.97 4.54 35.80
CA SER A 177 -9.34 4.75 37.20
C SER A 177 -8.26 4.25 38.17
N GLY A 178 -7.97 5.05 39.20
CA GLY A 178 -6.99 4.76 40.24
C GLY A 178 -7.22 3.41 40.93
N ASN A 179 -6.17 2.60 41.00
CA ASN A 179 -6.13 1.32 41.70
C ASN A 179 -6.30 1.55 43.22
N LYS A 180 -7.36 0.98 43.83
CA LYS A 180 -7.65 1.09 45.28
C LYS A 180 -6.48 0.66 46.17
N PHE A 181 -5.66 -0.30 45.72
CA PHE A 181 -4.48 -0.77 46.45
C PHE A 181 -3.41 0.33 46.59
N HIS A 182 -3.36 1.21 45.59
CA HIS A 182 -2.41 2.32 45.52
C HIS A 182 -2.72 3.43 46.52
N SER A 183 -4.01 3.68 46.76
CA SER A 183 -4.48 4.62 47.79
C SER A 183 -4.08 4.18 49.19
N ILE A 184 -4.04 2.86 49.45
CA ILE A 184 -3.65 2.29 50.75
C ILE A 184 -2.15 2.46 50.97
N LEU A 185 -1.32 2.12 49.96
CA LEU A 185 0.14 2.32 50.03
C LEU A 185 0.52 3.79 50.25
N CYS A 186 -0.18 4.72 49.59
CA CYS A 186 0.07 6.15 49.77
C CYS A 186 -0.18 6.64 51.21
N SER A 187 -1.07 6.00 51.97
CA SER A 187 -1.40 6.41 53.34
C SER A 187 -0.26 6.18 54.35
N PHE A 188 0.69 5.29 54.04
CA PHE A 188 1.84 4.98 54.89
C PHE A 188 3.11 5.79 54.55
N LEU A 189 3.08 6.62 53.50
CA LEU A 189 4.26 7.31 52.98
C LEU A 189 4.37 8.76 53.48
N SER A 190 5.61 9.20 53.76
CA SER A 190 5.90 10.61 54.02
C SER A 190 5.60 11.46 52.78
N GLN A 191 5.38 12.77 52.97
CA GLN A 191 5.02 13.66 51.86
C GLN A 191 6.06 13.67 50.72
N PRO A 192 7.38 13.72 50.99
CA PRO A 192 8.39 13.63 49.92
C PRO A 192 8.34 12.29 49.18
N ALA A 193 8.10 11.18 49.89
CA ALA A 193 7.99 9.85 49.28
C ALA A 193 6.75 9.74 48.39
N ARG A 194 5.60 10.25 48.84
CA ARG A 194 4.37 10.33 48.03
C ARG A 194 4.57 11.14 46.76
N ARG A 195 5.24 12.29 46.86
CA ARG A 195 5.53 13.16 45.70
C ARG A 195 6.39 12.43 44.67
N LYS A 196 7.46 11.74 45.10
CA LYS A 196 8.29 10.92 44.19
C LYS A 196 7.53 9.76 43.56
N LEU A 197 6.66 9.09 44.33
CA LEU A 197 5.80 8.03 43.80
C LEU A 197 4.87 8.56 42.70
N VAL A 198 4.20 9.69 42.95
CA VAL A 198 3.38 10.37 41.94
C VAL A 198 4.20 10.68 40.68
N LEU A 199 5.40 11.22 40.81
CA LEU A 199 6.27 11.50 39.66
C LEU A 199 6.54 10.24 38.83
N HIS A 200 6.92 9.13 39.46
CA HIS A 200 7.20 7.88 38.76
C HIS A 200 5.97 7.32 38.04
N GLU A 201 4.80 7.36 38.68
CA GLU A 201 3.55 6.95 38.05
C GLU A 201 3.20 7.82 36.86
N MET A 202 3.30 9.15 37.00
CA MET A 202 2.98 10.08 35.92
C MET A 202 3.91 9.89 34.72
N ILE A 203 5.20 9.61 34.95
CA ILE A 203 6.14 9.28 33.87
C ILE A 203 5.76 7.96 33.19
N ALA A 204 5.42 6.92 33.95
CA ALA A 204 5.04 5.62 33.40
C ALA A 204 3.71 5.70 32.62
N GLU A 205 2.72 6.41 33.17
CA GLU A 205 1.43 6.63 32.53
C GLU A 205 1.57 7.46 31.25
N MET A 206 2.39 8.50 31.28
CA MET A 206 2.73 9.32 30.12
C MET A 206 3.37 8.46 29.02
N ALA A 207 4.41 7.69 29.34
CA ALA A 207 5.11 6.85 28.37
C ALA A 207 4.15 5.84 27.73
N SER A 208 3.36 5.13 28.55
CA SER A 208 2.33 4.21 28.05
C SER A 208 1.30 4.89 27.16
N SER A 209 1.00 6.16 27.40
CA SER A 209 0.01 6.90 26.62
C SER A 209 0.56 7.37 25.29
N VAL A 210 1.81 7.82 25.25
CA VAL A 210 2.51 8.13 23.99
C VAL A 210 2.59 6.86 23.14
N SER A 211 3.05 5.74 23.69
CA SER A 211 3.15 4.45 22.98
C SER A 211 1.82 4.00 22.40
N ARG A 212 0.73 4.01 23.19
CA ARG A 212 -0.60 3.60 22.71
C ARG A 212 -1.11 4.44 21.53
N ASN A 213 -0.86 5.74 21.56
CA ASN A 213 -1.25 6.62 20.46
C ASN A 213 -0.37 6.37 19.22
N CYS A 214 0.93 6.13 19.42
CA CYS A 214 1.86 5.75 18.34
C CYS A 214 1.46 4.42 17.68
N ASP A 215 1.17 3.39 18.47
CA ASP A 215 0.69 2.09 17.98
C ASP A 215 -0.57 2.23 17.13
N ARG A 216 -1.51 3.08 17.57
CA ARG A 216 -2.73 3.35 16.83
C ARG A 216 -2.46 4.05 15.50
N ILE A 217 -1.66 5.11 15.49
CA ILE A 217 -1.27 5.81 14.26
C ILE A 217 -0.59 4.85 13.28
N LEU A 218 0.31 4.00 13.78
CA LEU A 218 0.98 3.01 12.96
C LEU A 218 0.00 1.99 12.38
N CYS A 219 -0.95 1.51 13.18
CA CYS A 219 -2.00 0.59 12.73
C CYS A 219 -2.88 1.22 11.63
N ASP A 220 -3.32 2.46 11.83
CA ASP A 220 -4.16 3.19 10.87
C ASP A 220 -3.38 3.45 9.56
N ALA A 221 -2.12 3.87 9.67
CA ALA A 221 -1.25 4.12 8.53
C ALA A 221 -0.94 2.85 7.73
N THR A 222 -0.54 1.77 8.40
CA THR A 222 -0.25 0.49 7.74
C THR A 222 -1.49 -0.08 7.07
N SER A 223 -2.66 0.03 7.70
CA SER A 223 -3.94 -0.40 7.11
C SER A 223 -4.28 0.40 5.84
N GLY A 224 -4.13 1.72 5.87
CA GLY A 224 -4.38 2.57 4.71
C GLY A 224 -3.38 2.35 3.56
N ILE A 225 -2.10 2.12 3.89
CA ILE A 225 -1.06 1.75 2.93
C ILE A 225 -1.43 0.42 2.26
N CYS A 226 -1.75 -0.63 3.03
CA CYS A 226 -2.15 -1.93 2.51
C CYS A 226 -3.38 -1.84 1.61
N ALA A 227 -4.43 -1.12 2.04
CA ALA A 227 -5.65 -0.95 1.26
C ALA A 227 -5.38 -0.25 -0.09
N THR A 228 -4.53 0.78 -0.08
CA THR A 228 -4.13 1.51 -1.30
C THR A 228 -3.39 0.58 -2.27
N ILE A 229 -2.43 -0.18 -1.77
CA ILE A 229 -1.64 -1.10 -2.59
C ILE A 229 -2.47 -2.28 -3.10
N GLU A 230 -3.38 -2.83 -2.29
CA GLU A 230 -4.30 -3.88 -2.73
C GLU A 230 -5.18 -3.43 -3.90
N PHE A 231 -5.65 -2.19 -3.86
CA PHE A 231 -6.44 -1.61 -4.94
C PHE A 231 -5.65 -1.59 -6.26
N TYR A 232 -4.40 -1.11 -6.26
CA TYR A 232 -3.57 -1.10 -7.46
C TYR A 232 -3.15 -2.50 -7.92
N THR A 233 -2.83 -3.39 -6.98
CA THR A 233 -2.54 -4.81 -7.24
C THR A 233 -3.68 -5.48 -8.03
N ARG A 234 -4.94 -5.22 -7.64
CA ARG A 234 -6.11 -5.75 -8.37
C ARG A 234 -6.20 -5.19 -9.78
N GLN A 235 -6.02 -3.89 -9.96
CA GLN A 235 -6.05 -3.27 -11.29
C GLN A 235 -4.95 -3.81 -12.22
N LEU A 236 -3.75 -4.05 -11.70
CA LEU A 236 -2.64 -4.61 -12.47
C LEU A 236 -2.84 -6.09 -12.82
N LYS A 237 -3.47 -6.88 -11.95
CA LYS A 237 -3.82 -8.28 -12.24
C LYS A 237 -4.75 -8.39 -13.45
N ASP A 238 -5.65 -7.43 -13.64
CA ASP A 238 -6.60 -7.43 -14.76
C ASP A 238 -6.02 -6.84 -16.06
N LEU A 239 -4.91 -6.11 -15.98
CA LEU A 239 -4.27 -5.45 -17.11
C LEU A 239 -3.78 -6.46 -18.15
N GLY A 240 -4.12 -6.28 -19.43
CA GLY A 240 -3.64 -7.12 -20.53
C GLY A 240 -4.37 -8.47 -20.74
N ASN A 241 -5.16 -8.96 -19.76
CA ASN A 241 -5.88 -10.23 -19.90
C ASN A 241 -6.94 -10.18 -21.03
N SER A 242 -7.68 -9.07 -21.12
CA SER A 242 -8.70 -8.88 -22.16
C SER A 242 -8.10 -8.79 -23.58
N PRO A 243 -7.03 -8.00 -23.83
CA PRO A 243 -6.34 -8.01 -25.13
C PRO A 243 -5.81 -9.39 -25.57
N ILE A 244 -5.16 -10.14 -24.68
CA ILE A 244 -4.64 -11.48 -25.00
C ILE A 244 -5.77 -12.39 -25.46
N ALA A 245 -6.83 -12.52 -24.64
CA ALA A 245 -7.96 -13.40 -24.94
C ALA A 245 -8.65 -13.03 -26.28
N ARG A 246 -8.76 -11.74 -26.59
CA ARG A 246 -9.34 -11.27 -27.86
C ARG A 246 -8.48 -11.62 -29.07
N ILE A 247 -7.16 -11.56 -28.94
CA ILE A 247 -6.24 -11.95 -30.02
C ILE A 247 -6.25 -13.47 -30.21
N GLU A 248 -6.25 -14.25 -29.11
CA GLU A 248 -6.37 -15.71 -29.18
C GLU A 248 -7.67 -16.12 -29.88
N GLN A 249 -8.79 -15.51 -29.51
CA GLN A 249 -10.09 -15.75 -30.15
C GLN A 249 -10.04 -15.41 -31.64
N ALA A 250 -9.45 -14.27 -32.02
CA ALA A 250 -9.31 -13.86 -33.43
C ALA A 250 -8.49 -14.87 -34.25
N ILE A 251 -7.42 -15.43 -33.67
CA ILE A 251 -6.62 -16.47 -34.31
C ILE A 251 -7.45 -17.76 -34.47
N GLN A 252 -8.18 -18.17 -33.42
CA GLN A 252 -9.04 -19.36 -33.46
C GLN A 252 -10.16 -19.25 -34.49
N ASP A 253 -10.82 -18.10 -34.56
CA ASP A 253 -11.91 -17.84 -35.50
C ASP A 253 -11.39 -17.83 -36.95
N GLY A 254 -10.23 -17.21 -37.18
CA GLY A 254 -9.54 -17.25 -38.48
C GLY A 254 -9.17 -18.67 -38.92
N LEU A 255 -8.68 -19.50 -37.99
CA LEU A 255 -8.37 -20.91 -38.23
C LEU A 255 -9.62 -21.73 -38.56
N ALA A 256 -10.71 -21.54 -37.81
CA ALA A 256 -11.98 -22.23 -38.02
C ALA A 256 -12.57 -21.91 -39.40
N GLN A 257 -12.59 -20.64 -39.79
CA GLN A 257 -13.05 -20.21 -41.12
C GLN A 257 -12.20 -20.79 -42.25
N ARG A 258 -10.87 -20.76 -42.12
CA ARG A 258 -9.93 -21.37 -43.10
C ARG A 258 -10.15 -22.88 -43.26
N SER A 259 -10.45 -23.60 -42.18
CA SER A 259 -10.70 -25.04 -42.22
C SER A 259 -12.02 -25.38 -42.94
N THR A 260 -13.01 -24.50 -42.82
CA THR A 260 -14.32 -24.61 -43.47
C THR A 260 -14.24 -24.31 -44.97
N GLU A 261 -13.44 -23.31 -45.36
CA GLU A 261 -13.23 -22.90 -46.76
C GLU A 261 -12.41 -23.92 -47.58
N ASN A 262 -11.45 -24.62 -46.96
CA ASN A 262 -10.52 -25.51 -47.67
C ASN A 262 -10.92 -27.01 -47.64
N GLY A 263 -12.04 -27.38 -47.01
CA GLY A 263 -12.50 -28.78 -46.93
C GLY A 263 -11.57 -29.74 -46.18
N VAL A 264 -10.54 -29.24 -45.48
CA VAL A 264 -9.59 -30.05 -44.73
C VAL A 264 -10.19 -30.37 -43.35
N GLY A 265 -10.87 -31.50 -43.27
CA GLY A 265 -11.50 -31.99 -42.04
C GLY A 265 -10.51 -32.24 -40.89
N LYS A 266 -10.81 -31.62 -39.74
CA LYS A 266 -10.57 -32.03 -38.34
C LYS A 266 -9.17 -32.45 -37.84
N LEU A 267 -8.18 -32.80 -38.68
CA LEU A 267 -6.90 -33.36 -38.19
C LEU A 267 -5.89 -32.30 -37.74
N VAL A 268 -5.79 -31.16 -38.44
CA VAL A 268 -4.88 -30.06 -38.09
C VAL A 268 -5.40 -29.23 -36.92
N HIS A 269 -6.73 -29.06 -36.86
CA HIS A 269 -7.40 -28.38 -35.74
C HIS A 269 -7.13 -29.06 -34.39
N ARG A 270 -6.95 -30.40 -34.39
CA ARG A 270 -6.65 -31.16 -33.18
C ARG A 270 -5.24 -30.94 -32.64
N LYS A 271 -4.22 -30.74 -33.49
CA LYS A 271 -2.82 -30.60 -33.03
C LYS A 271 -2.55 -29.28 -32.30
N LEU A 272 -3.16 -28.19 -32.71
CA LEU A 272 -2.99 -26.87 -32.09
C LEU A 272 -3.83 -26.66 -30.81
N LEU A 273 -4.85 -27.51 -30.58
CA LEU A 273 -5.77 -27.43 -29.42
C LEU A 273 -5.37 -28.34 -28.24
N THR A 274 -4.39 -29.24 -28.39
CA THR A 274 -3.98 -30.20 -27.34
C THR A 274 -2.58 -29.97 -26.74
N VAL A 275 -1.94 -28.82 -26.99
CA VAL A 275 -0.68 -28.42 -26.33
C VAL A 275 -0.82 -27.01 -25.76
#